data_AF-A0A8S3HPI7-F1
#
_entry.id   AF-A0A8S3HPI7-F1
#
_cell.length_a   1.000
_cell.length_b   1.000
_cell.length_c   1.000
_cell.angle_alpha   90.00
_cell.angle_beta   90.00
_cell.angle_gamma   90.00
#
_symmetry.space_group_name_H-M   'P 1'
#
loop_
_entity.id
_entity.type
_entity.pdbx_description
1 polymer ?
#
loop_
_entity_poly.entity_id
_entity_poly.type
_entity_poly.pdbx_seq_one_letter_code
_entity_poly.pdbx_strand_id
1 'polypeptide(L)'
;MMPLAGSVYTYTYAALGEYLAWFIGWNSILLYLFGVMTITVAWSGYVVKFIYLVSDFNATRAIVQAPIGWNETVETFYVTGQAINLPAIAITIAITVLLIIGVRKTAMANLVLVVIKIIILLIFIFACCKYVNTKNYDPFFPTNLGSFSKYGVTGMLQASTYVFFAHVGFDSVATAAQEVKSPEKSLPIALIGSTIISLVLYVGVCTVMVGLVPYASLNSDSPLSEAITATPYGRWLSILMNLGGIAGLTTVGMTLVLSQTRFFYAMAHD
;
A
#
# COMPACT_ATOMS: atom_id res chain seq x y z
N MET A 1 -23.34 21.85 -6.73
CA MET A 1 -22.49 20.70 -6.39
C MET A 1 -22.71 20.43 -4.92
N MET A 2 -23.19 19.25 -4.52
CA MET A 2 -23.56 19.01 -3.11
C MET A 2 -22.30 18.92 -2.24
N PRO A 3 -22.08 19.85 -1.30
CA PRO A 3 -21.00 19.73 -0.32
C PRO A 3 -21.44 18.83 0.85
N LEU A 4 -22.20 17.78 0.55
CA LEU A 4 -22.44 16.70 1.50
C LEU A 4 -21.20 15.81 1.44
N ALA A 5 -20.59 15.51 2.59
CA ALA A 5 -19.48 14.58 2.62
C ALA A 5 -19.95 13.25 2.07
N GLY A 6 -19.40 12.91 0.91
CA GLY A 6 -19.86 11.80 0.14
C GLY A 6 -18.67 11.13 -0.52
N SER A 7 -18.48 9.86 -0.21
CA SER A 7 -17.65 9.01 -1.05
C SER A 7 -18.38 8.70 -2.35
N VAL A 8 -17.83 7.80 -3.17
CA VAL A 8 -18.48 7.26 -4.37
C VAL A 8 -19.94 6.83 -4.12
N TYR A 9 -20.26 6.33 -2.92
CA TYR A 9 -21.62 5.95 -2.52
C TYR A 9 -22.60 7.13 -2.62
N THR A 10 -22.35 8.22 -1.90
CA THR A 10 -23.25 9.37 -1.83
C THR A 10 -23.38 10.08 -3.17
N TYR A 11 -22.29 10.15 -3.95
CA TYR A 11 -22.35 10.69 -5.31
C TYR A 11 -23.22 9.83 -6.23
N THR A 12 -23.12 8.50 -6.10
CA THR A 12 -23.95 7.56 -6.86
C THR A 12 -25.41 7.66 -6.43
N TYR A 13 -25.69 7.76 -5.13
CA TYR A 13 -27.05 7.90 -4.60
C TYR A 13 -27.75 9.12 -5.20
N ALA A 14 -27.04 10.25 -5.21
CA ALA A 14 -27.56 11.49 -5.75
C ALA A 14 -27.75 11.49 -7.27
N ALA A 15 -26.84 10.86 -8.01
CA ALA A 15 -26.82 10.93 -9.48
C ALA A 15 -27.63 9.81 -10.16
N LEU A 16 -27.61 8.61 -9.58
CA LEU A 16 -28.06 7.37 -10.22
C LEU A 16 -29.13 6.62 -9.41
N GLY A 17 -29.40 7.06 -8.17
CA GLY A 17 -30.43 6.50 -7.31
C GLY A 17 -29.96 5.38 -6.39
N GLU A 18 -30.87 4.97 -5.51
CA GLU A 18 -30.62 4.11 -4.36
C GLU A 18 -30.06 2.73 -4.74
N TYR A 19 -30.63 2.05 -5.74
CA TYR A 19 -30.22 0.68 -6.10
C TYR A 19 -28.75 0.61 -6.53
N LEU A 20 -28.33 1.54 -7.40
CA LEU A 20 -26.95 1.60 -7.87
C LEU A 20 -26.00 2.05 -6.76
N ALA A 21 -26.45 2.98 -5.90
CA ALA A 21 -25.68 3.40 -4.73
C ALA A 21 -25.46 2.26 -3.76
N TRP A 22 -26.49 1.49 -3.43
CA TRP A 22 -26.41 0.31 -2.57
C TRP A 22 -25.38 -0.70 -3.11
N PHE A 23 -25.44 -1.02 -4.41
CA PHE A 23 -24.48 -1.93 -5.05
C PHE A 23 -23.04 -1.40 -4.93
N ILE A 24 -22.82 -0.13 -5.23
CA ILE A 24 -21.51 0.52 -5.14
C ILE A 24 -21.02 0.62 -3.69
N GLY A 25 -21.91 0.86 -2.73
CA GLY A 25 -21.61 0.90 -1.30
C GLY A 25 -21.06 -0.44 -0.80
N TRP A 26 -21.74 -1.55 -1.12
CA TRP A 26 -21.26 -2.89 -0.79
C TRP A 26 -19.94 -3.24 -1.46
N ASN A 27 -19.78 -2.89 -2.74
CA ASN A 27 -18.51 -3.10 -3.44
C ASN A 27 -17.36 -2.31 -2.78
N SER A 28 -17.62 -1.06 -2.38
CA SER A 28 -16.66 -0.22 -1.68
C SER A 28 -16.27 -0.82 -0.33
N ILE A 29 -17.24 -1.27 0.48
CA ILE A 29 -16.97 -1.92 1.77
C ILE A 29 -16.06 -3.14 1.60
N LEU A 30 -16.30 -3.97 0.57
CA LEU A 30 -15.46 -5.11 0.25
C LEU A 30 -14.05 -4.67 -0.18
N LEU A 31 -13.93 -3.65 -1.02
CA LEU A 31 -12.65 -3.09 -1.45
C LEU A 31 -11.81 -2.64 -0.25
N TYR A 32 -12.39 -1.89 0.69
CA TYR A 32 -11.71 -1.45 1.91
C TYR A 32 -11.33 -2.64 2.81
N LEU A 33 -12.21 -3.64 2.93
CA LEU A 33 -11.94 -4.85 3.71
C LEU A 33 -10.69 -5.60 3.20
N PHE A 34 -10.64 -5.90 1.91
CA PHE A 34 -9.50 -6.56 1.29
C PHE A 34 -8.25 -5.68 1.33
N GLY A 35 -8.39 -4.36 1.17
CA GLY A 35 -7.29 -3.41 1.30
C GLY A 35 -6.62 -3.48 2.68
N VAL A 36 -7.41 -3.47 3.76
CA VAL A 36 -6.89 -3.57 5.14
C VAL A 36 -6.18 -4.91 5.36
N MET A 37 -6.73 -6.03 4.88
CA MET A 37 -6.09 -7.34 4.98
C MET A 37 -4.72 -7.35 4.26
N THR A 38 -4.65 -6.88 3.02
CA THR A 38 -3.41 -6.86 2.25
C THR A 38 -2.34 -5.98 2.91
N ILE A 39 -2.72 -4.80 3.40
CA ILE A 39 -1.77 -3.86 4.02
C ILE A 39 -1.24 -4.38 5.35
N THR A 40 -2.06 -5.04 6.16
CA THR A 40 -1.65 -5.58 7.46
C THR A 40 -0.70 -6.77 7.30
N VAL A 41 -0.91 -7.61 6.28
CA VAL A 41 0.05 -8.67 5.90
C VAL A 41 1.36 -8.09 5.39
N ALA A 42 1.32 -7.10 4.49
CA ALA A 42 2.52 -6.40 4.02
C ALA A 42 3.28 -5.73 5.18
N TRP A 43 2.55 -5.07 6.10
CA TRP A 43 3.14 -4.43 7.27
C TRP A 43 3.88 -5.43 8.14
N SER A 44 3.31 -6.62 8.34
CA SER A 44 3.97 -7.71 9.05
C SER A 44 5.30 -8.09 8.39
N GLY A 45 5.34 -8.27 7.07
CA GLY A 45 6.58 -8.57 6.33
C GLY A 45 7.69 -7.54 6.57
N TYR A 46 7.35 -6.25 6.53
CA TYR A 46 8.30 -5.16 6.82
C TYR A 46 8.80 -5.17 8.27
N VAL A 47 7.91 -5.42 9.25
CA VAL A 47 8.30 -5.50 10.68
C VAL A 47 9.23 -6.68 10.93
N VAL A 48 8.93 -7.81 10.32
CA VAL A 48 9.72 -9.03 10.45
C VAL A 48 11.11 -8.80 9.88
N LYS A 49 11.20 -8.23 8.67
CA LYS A 49 12.48 -7.84 8.06
C LYS A 49 13.23 -6.84 8.92
N PHE A 50 12.55 -5.84 9.50
CA PHE A 50 13.17 -4.88 10.41
C PHE A 50 13.76 -5.55 11.65
N ILE A 51 13.03 -6.48 12.28
CA ILE A 51 13.52 -7.24 13.45
C ILE A 51 14.77 -8.03 13.07
N TYR A 52 14.77 -8.71 11.92
CA TYR A 52 15.95 -9.40 11.39
C TYR A 52 17.14 -8.46 11.13
N LEU A 53 16.88 -7.23 10.70
CA LEU A 53 17.93 -6.25 10.42
C LEU A 53 18.48 -5.57 11.68
N VAL A 54 17.75 -5.53 12.79
CA VAL A 54 18.17 -4.84 14.03
C VAL A 54 18.60 -5.82 15.12
N SER A 55 18.13 -7.06 15.06
CA SER A 55 18.44 -8.10 16.04
C SER A 55 18.81 -9.41 15.35
N ASP A 56 19.73 -10.19 15.93
CA ASP A 56 20.03 -11.57 15.50
C ASP A 56 18.88 -12.53 15.88
N PHE A 57 17.71 -12.00 16.24
CA PHE A 57 16.54 -12.76 16.58
C PHE A 57 15.97 -13.40 15.31
N ASN A 58 16.19 -14.70 15.19
CA ASN A 58 15.64 -15.45 14.08
C ASN A 58 14.12 -15.59 14.30
N ALA A 59 13.32 -14.75 13.63
CA ALA A 59 11.86 -14.78 13.69
C ALA A 59 11.25 -16.02 12.98
N THR A 60 11.93 -17.17 13.02
CA THR A 60 11.49 -18.49 12.54
C THR A 60 10.38 -19.09 13.43
N ARG A 61 9.82 -18.32 14.35
CA ARG A 61 8.70 -18.77 15.19
C ARG A 61 7.46 -18.89 14.31
N ALA A 62 6.65 -19.91 14.53
CA ALA A 62 5.44 -20.25 13.77
C ALA A 62 4.30 -19.21 13.89
N ILE A 63 4.60 -17.92 14.08
CA ILE A 63 3.65 -16.86 14.42
C ILE A 63 3.80 -15.62 13.51
N VAL A 64 4.51 -15.74 12.40
CA VAL A 64 4.94 -14.60 11.59
C VAL A 64 4.26 -14.52 10.23
N GLN A 65 3.85 -15.65 9.66
CA GLN A 65 3.12 -15.69 8.40
C GLN A 65 1.79 -16.44 8.54
N ALA A 66 0.91 -16.27 7.55
CA ALA A 66 -0.34 -17.03 7.48
C ALA A 66 -0.06 -18.53 7.28
N PRO A 67 -0.91 -19.43 7.82
CA PRO A 67 -0.70 -20.88 7.72
C PRO A 67 -0.78 -21.43 6.30
N ILE A 68 -1.52 -20.74 5.43
CA ILE A 68 -1.73 -21.10 4.03
C ILE A 68 -1.14 -19.98 3.18
N GLY A 69 -0.21 -20.35 2.32
CA GLY A 69 0.37 -19.48 1.30
C GLY A 69 -0.13 -19.86 -0.09
N TRP A 70 -0.07 -18.92 -1.02
CA TRP A 70 -0.33 -19.15 -2.44
C TRP A 70 1.00 -19.14 -3.20
N ASN A 71 1.31 -20.19 -3.94
CA ASN A 71 2.48 -20.22 -4.80
C ASN A 71 2.10 -19.75 -6.21
N GLU A 72 2.56 -18.57 -6.60
CA GLU A 72 2.27 -17.98 -7.93
C GLU A 72 2.90 -18.76 -9.10
N THR A 73 3.93 -19.57 -8.85
CA THR A 73 4.61 -20.33 -9.90
C THR A 73 3.91 -21.65 -10.22
N VAL A 74 3.37 -22.31 -9.19
CA VAL A 74 2.71 -23.61 -9.30
C VAL A 74 1.19 -23.48 -9.25
N GLU A 75 0.66 -22.28 -8.96
CA GLU A 75 -0.77 -21.98 -8.79
C GLU A 75 -1.46 -22.93 -7.79
N THR A 76 -0.74 -23.27 -6.72
CA THR A 76 -1.22 -24.18 -5.67
C THR A 76 -1.09 -23.56 -4.29
N PHE A 77 -2.02 -23.92 -3.42
CA PHE A 77 -1.92 -23.62 -1.99
C PHE A 77 -0.86 -24.52 -1.36
N TYR A 78 -0.03 -23.93 -0.50
CA TYR A 78 0.94 -24.67 0.30
C TYR A 78 0.81 -24.29 1.77
N VAL A 79 1.19 -25.22 2.64
CA VAL A 79 1.24 -24.98 4.08
C VAL A 79 2.60 -24.37 4.40
N THR A 80 2.59 -23.18 5.01
CA THR A 80 3.81 -22.42 5.34
C THR A 80 4.54 -22.97 6.56
N GLY A 81 3.90 -23.87 7.32
CA GLY A 81 4.40 -24.37 8.61
C GLY A 81 4.22 -23.35 9.76
N GLN A 82 3.57 -22.23 9.49
CA GLN A 82 3.26 -21.17 10.45
C GLN A 82 1.82 -21.35 10.93
N ALA A 83 1.53 -20.99 12.17
CA ALA A 83 0.19 -21.10 12.74
C ALA A 83 -0.66 -19.85 12.45
N ILE A 84 -0.08 -18.66 12.57
CA ILE A 84 -0.81 -17.40 12.47
C ILE A 84 0.13 -16.22 12.17
N ASN A 85 -0.37 -15.15 11.54
CA ASN A 85 0.39 -13.90 11.37
C ASN A 85 0.12 -12.94 12.55
N LEU A 86 0.85 -13.13 13.65
CA LEU A 86 0.65 -12.36 14.88
C LEU A 86 0.92 -10.85 14.69
N PRO A 87 1.99 -10.40 13.99
CA PRO A 87 2.21 -8.97 13.78
C PRO A 87 1.07 -8.31 12.99
N ALA A 88 0.51 -8.97 11.98
CA ALA A 88 -0.63 -8.45 11.21
C ALA A 88 -1.89 -8.27 12.08
N ILE A 89 -2.16 -9.24 12.96
CA ILE A 89 -3.28 -9.14 13.92
C ILE A 89 -3.05 -8.01 14.92
N ALA A 90 -1.83 -7.93 15.46
CA ALA A 90 -1.47 -6.90 16.44
C ALA A 90 -1.64 -5.49 15.88
N ILE A 91 -1.17 -5.22 14.65
CA ILE A 91 -1.34 -3.90 14.04
C ILE A 91 -2.80 -3.59 13.72
N THR A 92 -3.59 -4.60 13.33
CA THR A 92 -5.03 -4.42 13.07
C THR A 92 -5.76 -3.98 14.34
N ILE A 93 -5.51 -4.66 15.47
CA ILE A 93 -6.06 -4.28 16.77
C ILE A 93 -5.55 -2.90 17.18
N ALA A 94 -4.26 -2.61 17.02
CA ALA A 94 -3.67 -1.32 17.39
C ALA A 94 -4.30 -0.15 16.60
N ILE A 95 -4.46 -0.30 15.28
CA ILE A 95 -5.15 0.69 14.43
C ILE A 95 -6.61 0.87 14.90
N THR A 96 -7.29 -0.22 15.21
CA THR A 96 -8.69 -0.19 15.68
C THR A 96 -8.81 0.60 16.99
N VAL A 97 -7.97 0.30 17.99
CA VAL A 97 -7.93 1.01 19.27
C VAL A 97 -7.59 2.49 19.08
N LEU A 98 -6.61 2.80 18.22
CA LEU A 98 -6.21 4.18 17.94
C LEU A 98 -7.35 5.00 17.32
N LEU A 99 -8.12 4.40 16.40
CA LEU A 99 -9.28 5.06 15.80
C LEU A 99 -10.42 5.28 16.80
N ILE A 100 -10.61 4.37 17.77
CA ILE A 100 -11.60 4.54 18.86
C ILE A 100 -11.22 5.70 19.78
N ILE A 101 -9.92 5.93 20.05
CA ILE A 101 -9.45 7.01 20.94
C ILE A 101 -9.69 8.41 20.35
N GLY A 102 -9.70 8.56 19.02
CA GLY A 102 -10.25 9.74 18.35
C GLY A 102 -9.42 10.35 17.21
N VAL A 103 -10.13 10.80 16.16
CA VAL A 103 -9.60 11.21 14.84
C VAL A 103 -8.71 12.47 14.88
N ARG A 104 -8.96 13.40 15.80
CA ARG A 104 -8.25 14.70 15.82
C ARG A 104 -6.75 14.56 16.15
N LYS A 105 -6.39 13.65 17.05
CA LYS A 105 -4.97 13.34 17.34
C LYS A 105 -4.35 12.51 16.22
N THR A 106 -5.14 11.63 15.59
CA THR A 106 -4.74 10.80 14.46
C THR A 106 -4.35 11.61 13.23
N ALA A 107 -5.05 12.72 12.94
CA ALA A 107 -4.76 13.57 11.78
C ALA A 107 -3.33 14.19 11.82
N MET A 108 -2.88 14.66 12.99
CA MET A 108 -1.52 15.20 13.15
C MET A 108 -0.45 14.11 13.06
N ALA A 109 -0.69 12.96 13.70
CA ALA A 109 0.21 11.82 13.57
C ALA A 109 0.32 11.35 12.11
N ASN A 110 -0.81 11.31 11.39
CA ASN A 110 -0.85 10.93 9.99
C ASN A 110 -0.02 11.90 9.12
N LEU A 111 -0.14 13.22 9.33
CA LEU A 111 0.67 14.20 8.60
C LEU A 111 2.17 13.95 8.80
N VAL A 112 2.61 13.77 10.05
CA VAL A 112 4.01 13.52 10.38
C VAL A 112 4.51 12.24 9.70
N LEU A 113 3.76 11.15 9.79
CA LEU A 113 4.13 9.87 9.16
C LEU A 113 4.16 9.97 7.62
N VAL A 114 3.27 10.75 7.01
CA VAL A 114 3.26 11.00 5.56
C VAL A 114 4.49 11.80 5.13
N VAL A 115 4.88 12.82 5.89
CA VAL A 115 6.10 13.59 5.59
C VAL A 115 7.33 12.68 5.70
N ILE A 116 7.41 11.88 6.76
CA ILE A 116 8.51 10.93 6.98
C ILE A 116 8.61 9.93 5.83
N LYS A 117 7.51 9.29 5.41
CA LYS A 117 7.56 8.30 4.33
C LYS A 117 7.96 8.92 2.99
N ILE A 118 7.53 10.15 2.68
CA ILE A 118 7.95 10.85 1.46
C ILE A 118 9.46 11.14 1.51
N ILE A 119 9.97 11.65 2.63
CA ILE A 119 11.41 11.91 2.80
C ILE A 119 12.22 10.62 2.59
N ILE A 120 11.77 9.51 3.17
CA ILE A 120 12.44 8.21 3.02
C ILE A 120 12.48 7.75 1.56
N LEU A 121 11.39 7.90 0.82
CA LEU A 121 11.35 7.57 -0.61
C LEU A 121 12.29 8.47 -1.42
N LEU A 122 12.34 9.77 -1.12
CA LEU A 122 13.28 10.68 -1.78
C LEU A 122 14.74 10.33 -1.46
N ILE A 123 15.05 9.97 -0.21
CA ILE A 123 16.39 9.50 0.18
C ILE A 123 16.76 8.26 -0.65
N PHE A 124 15.85 7.29 -0.79
CA PHE A 124 16.10 6.12 -1.63
C PHE A 124 16.37 6.50 -3.08
N ILE A 125 15.52 7.33 -3.70
CA ILE A 125 15.70 7.75 -5.09
C ILE A 125 17.06 8.43 -5.28
N PHE A 126 17.39 9.42 -4.46
CA PHE A 126 18.61 10.22 -4.65
C PHE A 126 19.90 9.52 -4.20
N ALA A 127 19.84 8.67 -3.17
CA ALA A 127 21.00 7.90 -2.76
C ALA A 127 21.32 6.82 -3.79
N CYS A 128 20.30 6.07 -4.22
CA CYS A 128 20.50 4.90 -5.06
C CYS A 128 20.63 5.22 -6.55
N CYS A 129 20.21 6.39 -7.04
CA CYS A 129 20.25 6.71 -8.48
C CYS A 129 21.66 6.58 -9.09
N LYS A 130 22.72 6.85 -8.33
CA LYS A 130 24.11 6.74 -8.80
C LYS A 130 24.58 5.30 -9.02
N TYR A 131 23.88 4.33 -8.43
CA TYR A 131 24.22 2.90 -8.49
C TYR A 131 23.34 2.13 -9.48
N VAL A 132 22.49 2.84 -10.22
CA VAL A 132 21.65 2.24 -11.27
C VAL A 132 22.54 1.69 -12.38
N ASN A 133 22.42 0.40 -12.64
CA ASN A 133 23.04 -0.27 -13.76
C ASN A 133 22.02 -0.39 -14.90
N THR A 134 22.24 0.34 -15.99
CA THR A 134 21.33 0.36 -17.14
C THR A 134 21.17 -1.00 -17.81
N LYS A 135 22.10 -1.95 -17.60
CA LYS A 135 21.95 -3.33 -18.08
C LYS A 135 20.78 -4.06 -17.45
N ASN A 136 20.35 -3.68 -16.24
CA ASN A 136 19.18 -4.28 -15.60
C ASN A 136 17.86 -3.91 -16.29
N TYR A 137 17.88 -2.88 -17.15
CA TYR A 137 16.75 -2.53 -18.01
C TYR A 137 16.73 -3.29 -19.32
N ASP A 138 17.70 -4.16 -19.60
CA ASP A 138 17.74 -4.94 -20.84
C ASP A 138 17.54 -6.44 -20.52
N PRO A 139 16.43 -7.07 -20.96
CA PRO A 139 15.35 -6.53 -21.77
C PRO A 139 14.32 -5.72 -20.97
N PHE A 140 13.93 -4.53 -21.47
CA PHE A 140 12.96 -3.66 -20.78
C PHE A 140 11.56 -4.29 -20.79
N PHE A 141 11.25 -4.95 -21.90
CA PHE A 141 10.13 -5.87 -22.01
C PHE A 141 10.69 -7.30 -22.08
N PRO A 142 10.64 -8.07 -20.98
CA PRO A 142 11.07 -9.46 -21.03
C PRO A 142 10.26 -10.24 -22.06
N THR A 143 10.89 -11.20 -22.72
CA THR A 143 10.25 -11.99 -23.78
C THR A 143 9.00 -12.69 -23.25
N ASN A 144 7.91 -12.65 -24.02
CA ASN A 144 6.69 -13.37 -23.67
C ASN A 144 6.98 -14.87 -23.64
N LEU A 145 6.70 -15.54 -22.52
CA LEU A 145 6.96 -16.96 -22.32
C LEU A 145 5.82 -17.85 -22.87
N GLY A 146 4.99 -17.34 -23.78
CA GLY A 146 3.88 -18.05 -24.40
C GLY A 146 2.61 -18.08 -23.56
N SER A 147 2.55 -17.31 -22.47
CA SER A 147 1.36 -17.16 -21.62
C SER A 147 0.87 -15.71 -21.64
N PHE A 148 -0.45 -15.51 -21.53
CA PHE A 148 -1.01 -14.18 -21.31
C PHE A 148 -0.43 -13.52 -20.04
N SER A 149 -0.06 -14.35 -19.04
CA SER A 149 0.35 -13.88 -17.72
C SER A 149 1.86 -13.69 -17.51
N LYS A 150 2.72 -14.17 -18.42
CA LYS A 150 4.19 -14.13 -18.20
C LYS A 150 4.93 -13.37 -19.31
N TYR A 151 5.11 -12.07 -19.02
CA TYR A 151 5.89 -11.06 -19.73
C TYR A 151 5.49 -10.84 -21.21
N GLY A 152 6.22 -9.97 -21.91
CA GLY A 152 5.70 -9.24 -23.08
C GLY A 152 4.60 -8.24 -22.72
N VAL A 153 3.93 -7.67 -23.72
CA VAL A 153 2.87 -6.65 -23.52
C VAL A 153 1.70 -7.18 -22.70
N THR A 154 1.35 -8.47 -22.85
CA THR A 154 0.27 -9.10 -22.08
C THR A 154 0.61 -9.19 -20.60
N GLY A 155 1.85 -9.53 -20.25
CA GLY A 155 2.34 -9.49 -18.87
C GLY A 155 2.34 -8.08 -18.29
N MET A 156 2.66 -7.04 -19.08
CA MET A 156 2.55 -5.64 -18.64
C MET A 156 1.09 -5.27 -18.31
N LEU A 157 0.13 -5.68 -19.14
CA LEU A 157 -1.29 -5.42 -18.89
C LEU A 157 -1.76 -6.13 -17.61
N GLN A 158 -1.36 -7.38 -17.39
CA GLN A 158 -1.70 -8.06 -16.14
C GLN A 158 -1.03 -7.39 -14.93
N ALA A 159 0.25 -7.03 -15.04
CA ALA A 159 0.97 -6.32 -13.99
C ALA A 159 0.29 -4.98 -13.65
N SER A 160 -0.25 -4.28 -14.65
CA SER A 160 -1.00 -3.04 -14.45
C SER A 160 -2.21 -3.23 -13.52
N THR A 161 -2.89 -4.37 -13.60
CA THR A 161 -3.99 -4.74 -12.70
C THR A 161 -3.51 -4.93 -11.26
N TYR A 162 -2.34 -5.54 -11.05
CA TYR A 162 -1.76 -5.70 -9.72
C TYR A 162 -1.31 -4.36 -9.12
N VAL A 163 -0.58 -3.54 -9.89
CA VAL A 163 -0.08 -2.25 -9.39
C VAL A 163 -1.17 -1.17 -9.32
N PHE A 164 -2.33 -1.38 -9.95
CA PHE A 164 -3.51 -0.54 -9.73
C PHE A 164 -3.90 -0.50 -8.25
N PHE A 165 -3.68 -1.60 -7.51
CA PHE A 165 -3.89 -1.63 -6.07
C PHE A 165 -3.10 -0.55 -5.32
N ALA A 166 -1.90 -0.19 -5.79
CA ALA A 166 -1.09 0.87 -5.17
C ALA A 166 -1.76 2.26 -5.25
N HIS A 167 -2.70 2.45 -6.18
CA HIS A 167 -3.44 3.69 -6.33
C HIS A 167 -4.72 3.73 -5.50
N VAL A 168 -5.14 2.61 -4.89
CA VAL A 168 -6.34 2.57 -4.04
C VAL A 168 -6.17 3.49 -2.83
N GLY A 169 -7.20 4.28 -2.53
CA GLY A 169 -7.23 5.19 -1.39
C GLY A 169 -7.14 6.67 -1.76
N PHE A 170 -7.01 7.06 -3.03
CA PHE A 170 -7.14 8.48 -3.41
C PHE A 170 -8.53 9.02 -3.06
N ASP A 171 -9.56 8.20 -3.19
CA ASP A 171 -10.97 8.49 -2.89
C ASP A 171 -11.23 8.65 -1.38
N SER A 172 -10.32 8.16 -0.53
CA SER A 172 -10.42 8.34 0.92
C SER A 172 -10.39 9.82 1.33
N VAL A 173 -9.79 10.69 0.51
CA VAL A 173 -9.77 12.15 0.76
C VAL A 173 -11.18 12.73 0.80
N ALA A 174 -12.10 12.21 -0.02
CA ALA A 174 -13.49 12.65 -0.04
C ALA A 174 -14.22 12.29 1.26
N THR A 175 -13.79 11.24 1.97
CA THR A 175 -14.41 10.85 3.25
C THR A 175 -14.23 11.91 4.32
N ALA A 176 -13.16 12.72 4.25
CA ALA A 176 -12.86 13.79 5.19
C ALA A 176 -13.52 15.14 4.84
N ALA A 177 -14.37 15.20 3.80
CA ALA A 177 -14.97 16.43 3.31
C ALA A 177 -15.69 17.26 4.40
N GLN A 178 -16.34 16.60 5.36
CA GLN A 178 -17.06 17.22 6.49
C GLN A 178 -16.14 17.96 7.47
N GLU A 179 -14.85 17.63 7.49
CA GLU A 179 -13.86 18.21 8.41
C GLU A 179 -13.04 19.33 7.75
N VAL A 180 -13.32 19.64 6.47
CA VAL A 180 -12.57 20.60 5.67
C VAL A 180 -13.32 21.93 5.63
N LYS A 181 -12.62 23.05 5.87
CA LYS A 181 -13.21 24.41 5.85
C LYS A 181 -13.74 24.83 4.47
N SER A 182 -13.13 24.37 3.39
CA SER A 182 -13.50 24.73 2.01
C SER A 182 -13.41 23.52 1.07
N PRO A 183 -14.32 22.54 1.21
CA PRO A 183 -14.24 21.26 0.51
C PRO A 183 -14.26 21.43 -1.02
N GLU A 184 -15.01 22.41 -1.54
CA GLU A 184 -15.17 22.68 -2.97
C GLU A 184 -13.84 22.95 -3.69
N LYS A 185 -12.88 23.60 -3.01
CA LYS A 185 -11.57 23.92 -3.58
C LYS A 185 -10.50 22.94 -3.11
N SER A 186 -10.54 22.56 -1.83
CA SER A 186 -9.51 21.72 -1.24
C SER A 186 -9.56 20.27 -1.70
N LEU A 187 -10.74 19.68 -1.90
CA LEU A 187 -10.86 18.28 -2.31
C LEU A 187 -10.31 18.03 -3.72
N PRO A 188 -10.66 18.82 -4.77
CA PRO A 188 -10.11 18.59 -6.10
C PRO A 188 -8.59 18.75 -6.14
N ILE A 189 -8.06 19.77 -5.46
CA ILE A 189 -6.61 20.02 -5.39
C ILE A 189 -5.91 18.86 -4.68
N ALA A 190 -6.47 18.38 -3.56
CA ALA A 190 -5.90 17.26 -2.81
C ALA A 190 -5.91 15.98 -3.64
N LEU A 191 -7.03 15.64 -4.29
CA LEU A 191 -7.18 14.44 -5.12
C LEU A 191 -6.19 14.41 -6.30
N ILE A 192 -6.15 15.49 -7.09
CA ILE A 192 -5.27 15.58 -8.27
C ILE A 192 -3.81 15.69 -7.82
N GLY A 193 -3.53 16.55 -6.84
CA GLY A 193 -2.19 16.79 -6.34
C GLY A 193 -1.56 15.54 -5.73
N SER A 194 -2.30 14.80 -4.89
CA SER A 194 -1.79 13.56 -4.29
C SER A 194 -1.49 12.50 -5.35
N THR A 195 -2.35 12.40 -6.38
CA THR A 195 -2.22 11.43 -7.46
C THR A 195 -1.01 11.72 -8.36
N ILE A 196 -0.78 12.99 -8.70
CA ILE A 196 0.40 13.38 -9.50
C ILE A 196 1.68 13.15 -8.70
N ILE A 197 1.71 13.54 -7.42
CA ILE A 197 2.89 13.36 -6.57
C ILE A 197 3.19 11.87 -6.39
N SER A 198 2.18 11.03 -6.12
CA SER A 198 2.39 9.59 -5.97
C SER A 198 2.85 8.95 -7.28
N LEU A 199 2.29 9.35 -8.42
CA LEU A 199 2.72 8.87 -9.74
C LEU A 199 4.21 9.12 -9.99
N VAL A 200 4.67 10.35 -9.76
CA VAL A 200 6.08 10.72 -9.95
C VAL A 200 6.98 9.90 -9.03
N LEU A 201 6.59 9.76 -7.76
CA LEU A 201 7.35 8.95 -6.80
C LEU A 201 7.37 7.46 -7.19
N TYR A 202 6.26 6.89 -7.63
CA TYR A 202 6.20 5.49 -8.08
C TYR A 202 7.10 5.23 -9.27
N VAL A 203 7.04 6.08 -10.30
CA VAL A 203 7.93 5.95 -11.47
C VAL A 203 9.40 6.07 -11.04
N GLY A 204 9.73 7.04 -10.19
CA GLY A 204 11.10 7.22 -9.69
C GLY A 204 11.61 6.02 -8.89
N VAL A 205 10.81 5.52 -7.94
CA VAL A 205 11.15 4.36 -7.11
C VAL A 205 11.30 3.10 -7.96
N CYS A 206 10.35 2.79 -8.84
CA CYS A 206 10.41 1.61 -9.72
C CYS A 206 11.61 1.66 -10.65
N THR A 207 11.89 2.82 -11.24
CA THR A 207 13.04 3.02 -12.14
C THR A 207 14.35 2.73 -11.39
N VAL A 208 14.53 3.32 -10.20
CA VAL A 208 15.74 3.10 -9.40
C VAL A 208 15.82 1.65 -8.91
N MET A 209 14.74 1.07 -8.41
CA MET A 209 14.71 -0.30 -7.88
C MET A 209 15.09 -1.34 -8.93
N VAL A 210 14.47 -1.31 -10.12
CA VAL A 210 14.82 -2.22 -11.24
C VAL A 210 16.22 -1.90 -11.78
N GLY A 211 16.64 -0.64 -11.69
CA GLY A 211 17.99 -0.23 -12.06
C GLY A 211 19.09 -0.81 -11.16
N LEU A 212 18.79 -1.06 -9.88
CA LEU A 212 19.75 -1.61 -8.92
C LEU A 212 19.91 -3.13 -9.05
N VAL A 213 18.80 -3.85 -9.21
CA VAL A 213 18.77 -5.32 -9.12
C VAL A 213 17.87 -5.89 -10.23
N PRO A 214 18.24 -7.01 -10.88
CA PRO A 214 17.40 -7.65 -11.89
C PRO A 214 15.99 -7.93 -11.38
N TYR A 215 14.98 -7.74 -12.24
CA TYR A 215 13.57 -7.88 -11.87
C TYR A 215 13.23 -9.26 -11.29
N ALA A 216 13.94 -10.31 -11.72
CA ALA A 216 13.70 -11.68 -11.29
C ALA A 216 14.02 -11.92 -9.81
N SER A 217 14.89 -11.11 -9.20
CA SER A 217 15.28 -11.19 -7.78
C SER A 217 14.47 -10.26 -6.87
N LEU A 218 13.45 -9.56 -7.40
CA LEU A 218 12.60 -8.66 -6.61
C LEU A 218 11.36 -9.33 -6.01
N ASN A 219 11.20 -10.66 -6.16
CA ASN A 219 10.07 -11.39 -5.58
C ASN A 219 10.30 -11.70 -4.09
N SER A 220 10.06 -10.70 -3.25
CA SER A 220 10.33 -10.72 -1.81
C SER A 220 9.32 -9.85 -1.07
N ASP A 221 9.11 -10.10 0.22
CA ASP A 221 8.19 -9.33 1.08
C ASP A 221 8.63 -7.86 1.25
N SER A 222 9.90 -7.54 0.99
CA SER A 222 10.49 -6.20 1.21
C SER A 222 11.45 -5.79 0.07
N PRO A 223 10.95 -5.65 -1.18
CA PRO A 223 11.78 -5.56 -2.38
C PRO A 223 12.66 -4.30 -2.41
N LEU A 224 12.20 -3.17 -1.85
CA LEU A 224 13.00 -1.95 -1.75
C LEU A 224 14.21 -2.13 -0.83
N SER A 225 14.02 -2.82 0.30
CA SER A 225 15.12 -3.13 1.22
C SER A 225 16.11 -4.09 0.58
N GLU A 226 15.64 -5.04 -0.22
CA GLU A 226 16.48 -6.01 -0.91
C GLU A 226 17.31 -5.35 -2.01
N ALA A 227 16.70 -4.47 -2.80
CA ALA A 227 17.41 -3.68 -3.81
C ALA A 227 18.56 -2.84 -3.21
N ILE A 228 18.38 -2.28 -2.01
CA ILE A 228 19.43 -1.50 -1.31
C ILE A 228 20.65 -2.36 -0.97
N THR A 229 20.49 -3.67 -0.76
CA THR A 229 21.64 -4.55 -0.41
C THR A 229 22.67 -4.65 -1.52
N ALA A 230 22.29 -4.36 -2.76
CA ALA A 230 23.22 -4.26 -3.89
C ALA A 230 24.05 -2.95 -3.91
N THR A 231 23.77 -2.02 -3.00
CA THR A 231 24.45 -0.72 -2.89
C THR A 231 25.36 -0.66 -1.65
N PRO A 232 26.38 0.22 -1.62
CA PRO A 232 27.23 0.37 -0.45
C PRO A 232 26.50 0.97 0.76
N TYR A 233 25.27 1.50 0.59
CA TYR A 233 24.46 1.99 1.70
C TYR A 233 23.91 0.86 2.59
N GLY A 234 24.01 -0.40 2.14
CA GLY A 234 23.92 -1.60 2.96
C GLY A 234 22.79 -1.58 4.02
N ARG A 235 23.17 -1.85 5.27
CA ARG A 235 22.23 -2.10 6.38
C ARG A 235 21.47 -0.86 6.85
N TRP A 236 22.10 0.33 6.88
CA TRP A 236 21.47 1.53 7.46
C TRP A 236 20.30 2.04 6.61
N LEU A 237 20.48 2.10 5.29
CA LEU A 237 19.44 2.57 4.38
C LEU A 237 18.32 1.53 4.28
N SER A 238 18.65 0.24 4.38
CA SER A 238 17.68 -0.86 4.47
C SER A 238 16.79 -0.73 5.72
N ILE A 239 17.39 -0.45 6.89
CA ILE A 239 16.64 -0.22 8.13
C ILE A 239 15.71 0.99 7.99
N LEU A 240 16.22 2.09 7.46
CA LEU A 240 15.46 3.32 7.25
C LEU A 240 14.30 3.11 6.26
N MET A 241 14.52 2.35 5.19
CA MET A 241 13.47 1.96 4.24
C MET A 241 12.40 1.10 4.89
N ASN A 242 12.79 0.12 5.72
CA ASN A 242 11.81 -0.72 6.41
C ASN A 242 10.96 0.10 7.40
N LEU A 243 11.57 1.02 8.16
CA LEU A 243 10.83 1.94 9.01
C LEU A 243 9.86 2.82 8.21
N GLY A 244 10.27 3.28 7.03
CA GLY A 244 9.39 4.01 6.11
C GLY A 244 8.22 3.17 5.61
N GLY A 245 8.46 1.90 5.28
CA GLY A 245 7.42 0.94 4.90
C GLY A 245 6.42 0.69 6.03
N ILE A 246 6.90 0.46 7.26
CA ILE A 246 6.08 0.28 8.46
C ILE A 246 5.21 1.52 8.70
N ALA A 247 5.81 2.71 8.75
CA ALA A 247 5.10 3.98 8.94
C ALA A 247 4.08 4.21 7.81
N GLY A 248 4.48 3.98 6.56
CA GLY A 248 3.63 4.12 5.39
C GLY A 248 2.40 3.23 5.45
N LEU A 249 2.60 1.93 5.65
CA LEU A 249 1.52 0.95 5.70
C LEU A 249 0.60 1.19 6.91
N THR A 250 1.12 1.65 8.06
CA THR A 250 0.26 2.08 9.19
C THR A 250 -0.64 3.25 8.80
N THR A 251 -0.12 4.28 8.09
CA THR A 251 -0.96 5.41 7.64
C THR A 251 -2.07 4.99 6.69
N VAL A 252 -1.77 4.09 5.76
CA VAL A 252 -2.78 3.59 4.81
C VAL A 252 -3.82 2.74 5.55
N GLY A 253 -3.39 1.84 6.44
CA GLY A 253 -4.28 1.02 7.25
C GLY A 253 -5.26 1.86 8.08
N MET A 254 -4.77 2.91 8.76
CA MET A 254 -5.65 3.85 9.49
C MET A 254 -6.68 4.51 8.57
N THR A 255 -6.25 4.92 7.38
CA THR A 255 -7.11 5.61 6.40
C THR A 255 -8.19 4.69 5.84
N LEU A 256 -7.86 3.44 5.52
CA LEU A 256 -8.83 2.47 5.00
C LEU A 256 -9.85 2.05 6.06
N VAL A 257 -9.44 1.76 7.29
CA VAL A 257 -10.36 1.39 8.38
C VAL A 257 -11.29 2.56 8.72
N LEU A 258 -10.77 3.79 8.74
CA LEU A 258 -11.59 4.99 8.93
C LEU A 258 -12.61 5.18 7.79
N SER A 259 -12.18 4.98 6.55
CA SER A 259 -13.07 5.10 5.39
C SER A 259 -14.17 4.05 5.47
N GLN A 260 -13.83 2.79 5.75
CA GLN A 260 -14.77 1.68 5.84
C GLN A 260 -15.86 1.92 6.90
N THR A 261 -15.49 2.38 8.09
CA THR A 261 -16.47 2.67 9.15
C THR A 261 -17.44 3.79 8.78
N ARG A 262 -16.99 4.79 8.01
CA ARG A 262 -17.84 5.87 7.48
C ARG A 262 -18.83 5.36 6.43
N PHE A 263 -18.42 4.44 5.56
CA PHE A 263 -19.33 3.80 4.62
C PHE A 263 -20.44 3.02 5.35
N PHE A 264 -20.08 2.22 6.36
CA PHE A 264 -21.07 1.51 7.18
C PHE A 264 -22.04 2.47 7.86
N TYR A 265 -21.54 3.58 8.43
CA TYR A 265 -22.38 4.56 9.09
C TYR A 265 -23.35 5.25 8.12
N ALA A 266 -22.86 5.70 6.96
CA ALA A 266 -23.69 6.36 5.95
C ALA A 266 -24.80 5.43 5.44
N MET A 267 -24.44 4.20 5.05
CA MET A 267 -25.41 3.22 4.54
C MET A 267 -26.42 2.74 5.59
N ALA A 268 -26.08 2.78 6.88
CA ALA A 268 -27.01 2.41 7.96
C ALA A 268 -27.93 3.57 8.38
N HIS A 269 -27.57 4.80 8.00
CA HIS A 269 -28.36 6.00 8.28
C HIS A 269 -29.43 6.25 7.21
N ASP A 270 -29.10 5.94 5.95
CA ASP A 270 -30.01 5.97 4.80
C ASP A 270 -31.06 4.84 4.86
#